data_AF-A0A226MX22-F1
#
_entry.id   AF-A0A226MX22-F1
#
_cell.length_a   1.000
_cell.length_b   1.000
_cell.length_c   1.000
_cell.angle_alpha   90.00
_cell.angle_beta   90.00
_cell.angle_gamma   90.00
#
_symmetry.space_group_name_H-M   'P 1'
#
loop_
_entity.id
_entity.type
_entity.pdbx_description
1 polymer ?
#
loop_
_entity_poly.entity_id
_entity_poly.type
_entity_poly.pdbx_seq_one_letter_code
_entity_poly.pdbx_strand_id
1 'polypeptide(L)' 'AFKTEDGYIVVGAGNDQQFVTVCQILNLPEVIKDSRYKTNELRVQNRKELIDILSTR' A
#
# COMPACT_ATOMS: atom_id res chain seq x y z
N ALA A 1 -1.81 -1.60 10.75
CA ALA A 1 -3.08 -0.88 10.70
C ALA A 1 -2.77 0.54 10.26
N PHE A 2 -3.55 1.09 9.33
CA PHE A 2 -3.41 2.44 8.80
C PHE A 2 -4.42 3.34 9.51
N LYS A 3 -4.00 4.55 9.85
CA LYS A 3 -4.86 5.53 10.53
C LYS A 3 -5.79 6.16 9.50
N THR A 4 -7.07 6.26 9.82
CA THR A 4 -8.09 6.97 9.03
C THR A 4 -8.59 8.19 9.82
N GLU A 5 -9.53 8.94 9.25
CA GLU A 5 -10.12 10.13 9.88
C GLU A 5 -10.71 9.81 11.27
N ASP A 6 -11.40 8.69 11.42
CA ASP A 6 -12.19 8.31 12.59
C ASP A 6 -11.71 7.02 13.29
N GLY A 7 -10.63 6.39 12.80
CA GLY A 7 -10.21 5.10 13.33
C GLY A 7 -8.97 4.49 12.67
N TYR A 8 -8.95 3.16 12.63
CA TYR A 8 -7.86 2.39 12.04
C TYR A 8 -8.43 1.31 11.14
N ILE A 9 -7.80 1.12 9.98
CA ILE A 9 -8.11 0.01 9.07
C ILE A 9 -6.93 -0.96 8.99
N VAL A 10 -7.23 -2.24 8.87
CA VAL A 10 -6.22 -3.26 8.57
C VAL A 10 -6.46 -3.72 7.14
N VAL A 11 -5.48 -3.46 6.27
CA VAL A 11 -5.54 -3.87 4.87
C VAL A 11 -4.74 -5.16 4.70
N GLY A 12 -5.44 -6.24 4.34
CA GLY A 12 -4.84 -7.52 3.98
C GLY A 12 -4.70 -7.67 2.47
N ALA A 13 -3.61 -7.17 1.89
CA ALA A 13 -3.26 -7.40 0.50
C ALA A 13 -2.24 -8.55 0.40
N GLY A 14 -2.73 -9.79 0.37
CA GLY A 14 -1.91 -11.00 0.37
C GLY A 14 -1.30 -11.36 -0.99
N ASN A 15 -1.73 -10.69 -2.07
CA ASN A 15 -1.16 -10.86 -3.40
C ASN A 15 -1.08 -9.51 -4.16
N ASP A 16 -0.38 -9.51 -5.28
CA ASP A 16 -0.13 -8.30 -6.08
C ASP A 16 -1.42 -7.68 -6.62
N GLN A 17 -2.39 -8.50 -7.03
CA GLN A 17 -3.67 -8.02 -7.55
C GLN A 17 -4.44 -7.26 -6.47
N GLN A 18 -4.51 -7.81 -5.25
CA GLN A 18 -5.14 -7.16 -4.11
C GLN A 18 -4.43 -5.85 -3.74
N PHE A 19 -3.10 -5.83 -3.81
CA PHE A 19 -2.34 -4.60 -3.57
C PHE A 19 -2.66 -3.50 -4.58
N VAL A 20 -2.74 -3.86 -5.87
CA VAL A 20 -3.14 -2.91 -6.92
C VAL A 20 -4.54 -2.38 -6.66
N THR A 21 -5.50 -3.25 -6.35
CA THR A 21 -6.88 -2.84 -6.04
C THR A 21 -6.93 -1.89 -4.84
N VAL A 22 -6.20 -2.17 -3.76
CA VAL A 22 -6.11 -1.28 -2.59
C VAL A 22 -5.55 0.07 -2.99
N CYS A 23 -4.43 0.10 -3.73
CA CYS A 23 -3.82 1.36 -4.15
C CYS A 23 -4.73 2.15 -5.10
N GLN A 24 -5.54 1.48 -5.93
CA GLN A 24 -6.55 2.14 -6.77
C GLN A 24 -7.66 2.77 -5.93
N ILE A 25 -8.19 2.06 -4.94
CA ILE A 25 -9.23 2.56 -4.03
C ILE A 25 -8.71 3.76 -3.23
N LEU A 26 -7.44 3.71 -2.79
CA LEU A 26 -6.78 4.79 -2.06
C LEU A 26 -6.30 5.94 -2.96
N ASN A 27 -6.53 5.89 -4.28
CA ASN A 27 -6.05 6.87 -5.26
C ASN A 27 -4.54 7.11 -5.18
N LEU A 28 -3.77 6.01 -5.20
CA LEU A 28 -2.30 5.98 -5.20
C LEU A 28 -1.75 5.31 -6.48
N PRO A 29 -2.05 5.84 -7.68
CA PRO A 29 -1.54 5.30 -8.94
C PRO A 29 -0.01 5.36 -9.06
N GLU A 30 0.65 6.29 -8.35
CA GLU A 30 2.10 6.40 -8.26
C GLU A 30 2.73 5.16 -7.64
N VAL A 31 2.12 4.60 -6.59
CA VAL A 31 2.63 3.42 -5.87
C VAL A 31 2.51 2.17 -6.75
N ILE A 32 1.44 2.06 -7.54
CA ILE A 32 1.22 0.93 -8.46
C ILE A 32 2.26 0.90 -9.58
N LYS A 33 2.65 2.09 -10.07
CA LYS A 33 3.62 2.23 -11.17
C LYS A 33 5.07 2.11 -10.70
N ASP A 34 5.32 2.27 -9.41
CA ASP A 34 6.66 2.17 -8.85
C ASP A 34 7.16 0.71 -8.87
N SER A 35 8.28 0.51 -9.56
CA SER A 35 8.95 -0.79 -9.65
C SER A 35 9.29 -1.38 -8.27
N ARG A 36 9.45 -0.54 -7.24
CA ARG A 36 9.75 -0.95 -5.85
C ARG A 36 8.59 -1.62 -5.13
N TYR A 37 7.37 -1.56 -5.69
CA TYR A 37 6.17 -2.14 -5.07
C TYR A 37 5.45 -3.17 -5.95
N LYS A 38 6.07 -3.54 -7.08
CA LYS A 38 5.48 -4.45 -8.08
C LYS A 38 5.17 -5.83 -7.54
N THR A 39 6.11 -6.43 -6.80
CA THR A 39 5.97 -7.78 -6.23
C THR A 39 5.88 -7.71 -4.72
N ASN A 40 5.32 -8.76 -4.11
CA ASN A 40 5.25 -8.86 -2.66
C ASN A 40 6.62 -8.78 -1.98
N GLU A 41 7.65 -9.40 -2.55
CA GLU A 41 9.01 -9.35 -2.02
C GLU A 41 9.56 -7.91 -1.99
N LEU A 42 9.37 -7.17 -3.08
CA LEU A 42 9.80 -5.78 -3.20
C LEU A 42 9.03 -4.88 -2.23
N ARG A 43 7.73 -5.13 -2.03
CA ARG A 43 6.92 -4.44 -1.01
C ARG A 43 7.40 -4.73 0.41
N VAL A 44 7.84 -5.95 0.70
CA VAL A 44 8.38 -6.30 2.02
C VAL A 44 9.74 -5.64 2.23
N GLN A 45 10.61 -5.61 1.22
CA GLN A 45 11.89 -4.91 1.28
C GLN A 45 11.72 -3.40 1.50
N ASN A 46 10.76 -2.78 0.81
CA ASN A 46 10.47 -1.35 0.89
C ASN A 46 9.30 -1.04 1.85
N ARG A 47 8.97 -1.97 2.76
CA ARG A 47 7.78 -1.89 3.62
C ARG A 47 7.71 -0.60 4.43
N LYS A 48 8.86 -0.13 4.90
CA LYS A 48 8.94 1.04 5.78
C LYS A 48 8.50 2.30 5.04
N GLU A 49 9.01 2.49 3.82
CA GLU A 49 8.63 3.61 2.96
C GLU A 49 7.19 3.48 2.47
N LEU A 50 6.77 2.27 2.10
CA LEU A 50 5.40 2.01 1.67
C LEU A 50 4.37 2.35 2.76
N ILE A 51 4.65 2.00 4.02
CA ILE A 51 3.77 2.35 5.15
C ILE A 51 3.74 3.85 5.37
N ASP A 52 4.86 4.56 5.20
CA ASP A 52 4.94 6.01 5.35
C ASP A 52 4.05 6.73 4.32
N ILE A 53 4.13 6.30 3.06
CA ILE A 53 3.27 6.79 1.96
C ILE A 53 1.79 6.55 2.29
N LEU A 54 1.45 5.34 2.71
CA LEU A 54 0.07 4.95 3.04
C LEU A 54 -0.46 5.61 4.32
N SER A 55 0.41 6.06 5.23
CA SER A 55 0.02 6.70 6.50
C SER A 55 -0.04 8.23 6.41
N THR A 56 0.49 8.81 5.33
CA THR A 56 0.48 10.27 5.08
C THR A 56 -0.82 10.74 4.41
N ARG A 57 -1.71 9.82 4.04
CA ARG A 57 -3.05 10.11 3.50
C ARG A 57 -4.10 9.95 4.59
#